data_AF-A0A8S3U294-F1
#
_entry.id   AF-A0A8S3U294-F1
#
_cell.length_a   1.000
_cell.length_b   1.000
_cell.length_c   1.000
_cell.angle_alpha   90.00
_cell.angle_beta   90.00
_cell.angle_gamma   90.00
#
_symmetry.space_group_name_H-M   'P 1'
#
loop_
_entity.id
_entity.type
_entity.pdbx_description
1 polymer ?
#
loop_
_entity_poly.entity_id
_entity_poly.type
_entity_poly.pdbx_seq_one_letter_code
_entity_poly.pdbx_strand_id
1 'polypeptide(L)'
;MTTQAGVQAPKENRDPNHINDHLQMKFDQVFGEPENNYSFGVVWECSETCYSCWHGLCYGLASCLCSVWIVIYWGFIFGCVAFDHIWIFTPFLKLFTMIMQICRPLKPCIDCCIKPCTGACAHFFILFAEPGTDIDRWNKPVIKTPVRRVRINRDSPVPVKRTPVPAPTAEDLFLGQKSQMARSVQRQMML
;
A
#
# COMPACT_ATOMS: atom_id res chain seq x y z
N MET A 1 -11.41 -42.31 -21.51
CA MET A 1 -10.07 -41.77 -21.84
C MET A 1 -10.37 -40.41 -22.46
N THR A 2 -10.07 -39.26 -21.86
CA THR A 2 -8.94 -38.89 -21.00
C THR A 2 -9.32 -37.67 -20.17
N THR A 3 -8.83 -37.68 -18.94
CA THR A 3 -8.79 -36.63 -17.91
C THR A 3 -8.43 -35.24 -18.42
N GLN A 4 -9.25 -34.22 -18.11
CA GLN A 4 -8.79 -32.83 -17.86
C GLN A 4 -9.79 -32.13 -16.91
N ALA A 5 -9.74 -32.46 -15.62
CA ALA A 5 -10.31 -31.61 -14.57
C ALA A 5 -9.17 -30.77 -13.98
N GLY A 6 -8.59 -29.89 -14.79
CA GLY A 6 -7.84 -28.76 -14.28
C GLY A 6 -8.84 -27.79 -13.66
N VAL A 7 -8.61 -27.38 -12.41
CA VAL A 7 -9.45 -26.42 -11.70
C VAL A 7 -9.43 -25.09 -12.47
N GLN A 8 -10.35 -24.91 -13.41
CA GLN A 8 -10.64 -23.63 -14.03
C GLN A 8 -11.41 -22.82 -12.97
N ALA A 9 -10.77 -21.80 -12.39
CA ALA A 9 -11.50 -20.79 -11.61
C ALA A 9 -12.71 -20.34 -12.44
N PRO A 10 -13.91 -20.21 -11.83
CA PRO A 10 -15.13 -19.92 -12.59
C PRO A 10 -14.87 -18.65 -13.40
N LYS A 11 -14.80 -18.78 -14.73
CA LYS A 11 -14.77 -17.63 -15.64
C LYS A 11 -16.07 -16.90 -15.38
N GLU A 12 -16.00 -15.82 -14.61
CA GLU A 12 -17.09 -14.87 -14.45
C GLU A 12 -17.64 -14.56 -15.84
N ASN A 13 -18.96 -14.69 -16.01
CA ASN A 13 -19.58 -14.46 -17.29
C ASN A 13 -19.37 -12.99 -17.66
N ARG A 14 -18.38 -12.73 -18.52
CA ARG A 14 -18.00 -11.39 -18.97
C ARG A 14 -19.08 -10.74 -19.85
N ASP A 15 -20.06 -11.50 -20.30
CA ASP A 15 -21.22 -11.00 -21.04
C ASP A 15 -22.52 -11.62 -20.51
N PRO A 16 -23.06 -11.08 -19.40
CA PRO A 16 -24.31 -11.58 -18.82
C PRO A 16 -25.54 -11.34 -19.72
N ASN A 17 -25.44 -10.42 -20.69
CA ASN A 17 -26.55 -10.03 -21.56
C ASN A 17 -26.43 -10.60 -22.98
N HIS A 18 -25.40 -11.40 -23.28
CA HIS A 18 -25.20 -12.04 -24.58
C HIS A 18 -25.22 -11.07 -25.78
N ILE A 19 -24.78 -9.84 -25.58
CA ILE A 19 -24.79 -8.80 -26.61
C ILE A 19 -23.66 -9.02 -27.63
N ASN A 20 -22.58 -9.66 -27.18
CA ASN A 20 -21.33 -9.85 -27.93
C ASN A 20 -21.13 -11.28 -28.43
N ASP A 21 -22.20 -12.08 -28.55
CA ASP A 21 -22.11 -13.46 -29.06
C ASP A 21 -21.47 -13.51 -30.46
N HIS A 22 -21.61 -12.44 -31.25
CA HIS A 22 -20.98 -12.28 -32.56
C HIS A 22 -19.44 -12.11 -32.54
N LEU A 23 -18.84 -11.82 -31.39
CA LEU A 23 -17.39 -11.65 -31.23
C LEU A 23 -16.69 -12.90 -30.68
N GLN A 24 -17.43 -13.97 -30.40
CA GLN A 24 -16.87 -15.23 -29.91
C GLN A 24 -16.18 -15.99 -31.04
N MET A 25 -14.93 -15.63 -31.31
CA MET A 25 -14.10 -16.29 -32.32
C MET A 25 -13.65 -17.65 -31.78
N LYS A 26 -14.22 -18.73 -32.35
CA LYS A 26 -13.74 -20.10 -32.11
C LYS A 26 -12.41 -20.32 -32.84
N PHE A 27 -11.54 -21.17 -32.30
CA PHE A 27 -10.26 -21.52 -32.91
C PHE A 27 -10.43 -21.97 -34.38
N ASP A 28 -11.46 -22.77 -34.66
CA ASP A 28 -11.79 -23.24 -36.02
C ASP A 28 -12.16 -22.11 -36.99
N GLN A 29 -12.78 -21.03 -36.50
CA GLN A 29 -13.17 -19.88 -37.30
C GLN A 29 -11.99 -18.97 -37.66
N VAL A 30 -10.87 -19.05 -36.91
CA VAL A 30 -9.65 -18.31 -37.20
C VAL A 30 -8.91 -18.91 -38.40
N PHE A 31 -8.99 -20.23 -38.58
CA PHE A 31 -8.38 -20.94 -39.71
C PHE A 31 -9.32 -21.11 -40.91
N GLY A 32 -10.64 -21.03 -40.70
CA GLY A 32 -11.63 -20.94 -41.78
C GLY A 32 -11.83 -22.24 -42.57
N GLU A 33 -11.43 -23.39 -42.04
CA GLU A 33 -11.55 -24.68 -42.73
C GLU A 33 -12.91 -25.36 -42.46
N PRO A 34 -13.59 -25.91 -43.49
CA PRO A 34 -14.79 -26.72 -43.31
C PRO A 34 -14.49 -28.10 -42.72
N GLU A 35 -15.38 -28.61 -41.86
CA GLU A 35 -15.22 -29.84 -41.05
C GLU A 35 -14.88 -31.14 -41.84
N ASN A 36 -14.94 -31.13 -43.17
CA ASN A 36 -14.80 -32.32 -44.02
C ASN A 36 -13.38 -32.55 -44.59
N ASN A 37 -12.42 -31.65 -44.36
CA ASN A 37 -11.07 -31.72 -44.95
C ASN A 37 -9.96 -32.14 -43.97
N TYR A 38 -10.31 -32.59 -42.76
CA TYR A 38 -9.33 -33.07 -41.79
C TYR A 38 -8.81 -34.47 -42.15
N SER A 39 -7.67 -34.54 -42.84
CA SER A 39 -7.02 -35.82 -43.13
C SER A 39 -6.32 -36.45 -41.91
N PHE A 40 -6.15 -35.71 -40.80
CA PHE A 40 -5.51 -36.19 -39.56
C PHE A 40 -6.07 -35.51 -38.30
N GLY A 41 -7.06 -36.12 -37.63
CA GLY A 41 -7.66 -35.57 -36.40
C GLY A 41 -6.67 -35.36 -35.23
N VAL A 42 -5.61 -36.19 -35.15
CA VAL A 42 -4.58 -36.07 -34.10
C VAL A 42 -3.75 -34.80 -34.25
N VAL A 43 -3.51 -34.32 -35.47
CA VAL A 43 -2.74 -33.09 -35.71
C VAL A 43 -3.54 -31.86 -35.30
N TRP A 44 -4.87 -31.90 -35.47
CA TRP A 44 -5.77 -30.82 -35.11
C TRP A 44 -5.90 -30.62 -33.60
N GLU A 45 -6.13 -31.70 -32.85
CA GLU A 45 -6.19 -31.62 -31.38
C GLU A 45 -4.85 -31.21 -30.76
N CYS A 46 -3.74 -31.64 -31.37
CA CYS A 46 -2.39 -31.25 -30.96
C CYS A 46 -2.14 -29.75 -31.19
N SER A 47 -2.55 -29.21 -32.34
CA SER A 47 -2.35 -27.79 -32.65
C SER A 47 -3.20 -26.87 -31.77
N GLU A 48 -4.45 -27.23 -31.48
CA GLU A 48 -5.33 -26.50 -30.56
C GLU A 48 -4.75 -26.45 -29.13
N THR A 49 -4.26 -27.59 -28.64
CA THR A 49 -3.67 -27.71 -27.30
C THR A 49 -2.35 -26.95 -27.20
N CYS A 50 -1.47 -27.10 -28.20
CA CYS A 50 -0.19 -26.39 -28.25
C CYS A 50 -0.38 -24.87 -28.35
N TYR A 51 -1.34 -24.39 -29.16
CA TYR A 51 -1.64 -22.97 -29.27
C TYR A 51 -2.15 -22.39 -27.96
N SER A 52 -3.10 -23.07 -27.30
CA SER A 52 -3.69 -22.61 -26.04
C SER A 52 -2.63 -22.53 -24.92
N CYS A 53 -1.73 -23.51 -24.87
CA CYS A 53 -0.61 -23.52 -23.94
C CYS A 53 0.39 -22.38 -24.21
N TRP A 54 0.81 -22.24 -25.48
CA TRP A 54 1.80 -21.23 -25.88
C TRP A 54 1.26 -19.81 -25.74
N HIS A 55 -0.02 -19.59 -26.06
CA HIS A 55 -0.71 -18.31 -25.87
C HIS A 55 -0.63 -17.90 -24.40
N GLY A 56 -1.16 -18.71 -23.47
CA GLY A 56 -1.13 -18.39 -22.04
C GLY A 56 0.29 -18.13 -21.50
N LEU A 57 1.25 -18.97 -21.92
CA LEU A 57 2.65 -18.84 -21.49
C LEU A 57 3.33 -17.58 -22.04
N CYS A 58 3.18 -17.27 -23.33
CA CYS A 58 3.77 -16.07 -23.94
C CYS A 58 3.14 -14.78 -23.41
N TYR A 59 1.81 -14.73 -23.24
CA TYR A 59 1.15 -13.58 -22.64
C TYR A 59 1.58 -13.39 -21.18
N GLY A 60 1.70 -14.47 -20.42
CA GLY A 60 2.21 -14.43 -19.04
C GLY A 60 3.64 -13.92 -18.96
N LEU A 61 4.55 -14.50 -19.75
CA LEU A 61 5.96 -14.09 -19.81
C LEU A 61 6.12 -12.64 -20.26
N ALA A 62 5.42 -12.22 -21.32
CA ALA A 62 5.46 -10.85 -21.80
C ALA A 62 4.97 -9.87 -20.73
N SER A 63 3.88 -10.20 -20.03
CA SER A 63 3.34 -9.39 -18.94
C SER A 63 4.31 -9.29 -17.76
N CYS A 64 4.91 -10.40 -17.36
CA CYS A 64 5.92 -10.43 -16.30
C CYS A 64 7.13 -9.58 -16.66
N LEU A 65 7.70 -9.77 -17.85
CA LEU A 65 8.84 -8.98 -18.31
C LEU A 65 8.49 -7.49 -18.35
N CYS A 66 7.36 -7.12 -18.96
CA CYS A 66 6.91 -5.73 -19.02
C CYS A 66 6.78 -5.11 -17.62
N SER A 67 6.16 -5.83 -16.68
CA SER A 67 5.99 -5.34 -15.31
C SER A 67 7.32 -5.11 -14.59
N VAL A 68 8.29 -6.02 -14.75
CA VAL A 68 9.62 -5.91 -14.13
C VAL A 68 10.34 -4.65 -14.63
N TRP A 69 10.34 -4.42 -15.94
CA TRP A 69 10.97 -3.23 -16.52
C TRP A 69 10.32 -1.93 -16.04
N ILE A 70 8.98 -1.89 -15.95
CA ILE A 70 8.25 -0.71 -15.48
C ILE A 70 8.56 -0.42 -14.00
N VAL A 71 8.58 -1.45 -13.15
CA VAL A 71 8.87 -1.28 -11.72
C VAL A 71 10.31 -0.81 -11.50
N ILE A 72 11.27 -1.32 -12.26
CA ILE A 72 12.67 -0.86 -12.20
C ILE A 72 12.75 0.62 -12.59
N TYR A 73 12.09 1.02 -13.68
CA TYR A 73 12.08 2.42 -14.14
C TYR A 73 11.47 3.36 -13.09
N TRP A 74 10.30 3.01 -12.54
CA TRP A 74 9.65 3.80 -11.49
C TRP A 74 10.45 3.82 -10.19
N GLY A 75 11.06 2.70 -9.81
CA GLY A 75 11.93 2.61 -8.63
C GLY A 75 13.16 3.50 -8.76
N PHE A 76 13.77 3.56 -9.94
CA PHE A 76 14.87 4.47 -10.22
C PHE A 76 14.46 5.94 -10.09
N ILE A 77 13.33 6.33 -10.70
CA ILE A 77 12.80 7.70 -10.57
C ILE A 77 12.53 8.04 -9.11
N PHE A 78 11.89 7.13 -8.36
CA PHE A 78 11.61 7.34 -6.95
C PHE A 78 12.90 7.52 -6.13
N GLY A 79 13.96 6.77 -6.47
CA GLY A 79 15.29 6.95 -5.89
C GLY A 79 15.88 8.33 -6.16
N CYS A 80 15.81 8.81 -7.41
CA CYS A 80 16.26 10.17 -7.77
C CYS A 80 15.46 11.24 -7.02
N VAL A 81 14.13 11.12 -6.96
CA VAL A 81 13.25 12.06 -6.24
C VAL A 81 13.58 12.06 -4.74
N ALA A 82 13.85 10.90 -4.14
CA ALA A 82 14.24 10.79 -2.74
C ALA A 82 15.59 11.46 -2.47
N PHE A 83 16.56 11.30 -3.38
CA PHE A 83 17.84 11.99 -3.31
C PHE A 83 17.64 13.51 -3.38
N ASP A 84 16.92 14.01 -4.40
CA ASP A 84 16.62 15.43 -4.52
C ASP A 84 15.87 15.98 -3.30
N HIS A 85 14.97 15.20 -2.71
CA HIS A 85 14.26 15.58 -1.49
C HIS A 85 15.20 15.86 -0.31
N ILE A 86 16.19 14.99 -0.11
CA ILE A 86 17.14 15.11 1.01
C ILE A 86 18.10 16.27 0.74
N TRP A 87 18.62 16.38 -0.48
CA TRP A 87 19.70 17.32 -0.79
C TRP A 87 19.22 18.72 -1.18
N ILE A 88 18.05 18.83 -1.83
CA ILE A 88 17.54 20.10 -2.35
C ILE A 88 16.32 20.56 -1.57
N PHE A 89 15.29 19.71 -1.44
CA PHE A 89 14.04 20.16 -0.79
C PHE A 89 14.21 20.39 0.70
N THR A 90 14.99 19.58 1.40
CA THR A 90 15.21 19.76 2.84
C THR A 90 15.89 21.10 3.17
N PRO A 91 17.01 21.50 2.52
CA PRO A 91 17.55 22.84 2.75
C PRO A 91 16.66 23.94 2.18
N PHE A 92 15.98 23.73 1.05
CA PHE A 92 15.05 24.71 0.49
C PHE A 92 13.89 25.00 1.45
N LEU A 93 13.28 23.98 2.04
CA LEU A 93 12.22 24.14 3.04
C LEU A 93 12.75 24.85 4.29
N LYS A 94 13.97 24.54 4.74
CA LYS A 94 14.60 25.28 5.84
C LYS A 94 14.77 26.76 5.49
N LEU A 95 15.30 27.08 4.30
CA LEU A 95 15.44 28.46 3.84
C LEU A 95 14.08 29.16 3.71
N PHE A 96 13.09 28.47 3.14
CA PHE A 96 11.72 28.96 3.02
C PHE A 96 11.11 29.26 4.39
N THR A 97 11.33 28.40 5.40
CA THR A 97 10.87 28.69 6.76
C THR A 97 11.57 29.92 7.34
N MET A 98 12.86 30.14 7.08
CA MET A 98 13.56 31.36 7.50
C MET A 98 12.96 32.60 6.85
N ILE A 99 12.68 32.56 5.53
CA ILE A 99 12.02 33.66 4.81
C ILE A 99 10.62 33.91 5.38
N MET A 100 9.85 32.86 5.66
CA MET A 100 8.52 32.99 6.27
C MET A 100 8.56 33.58 7.68
N GLN A 101 9.63 33.35 8.45
CA GLN A 101 9.82 34.04 9.74
C GLN A 101 10.03 35.55 9.55
N ILE A 102 10.68 35.99 8.48
CA ILE A 102 10.80 37.42 8.14
C ILE A 102 9.43 37.99 7.73
N CYS A 103 8.61 37.20 7.04
CA CYS A 103 7.22 37.54 6.69
C CYS A 103 6.21 37.37 7.84
N ARG A 104 6.66 37.05 9.06
CA ARG A 104 5.82 36.97 10.25
C ARG A 104 4.91 38.19 10.52
N PRO A 105 5.28 39.46 10.22
CA PRO A 105 4.35 40.58 10.40
C PRO A 105 3.15 40.55 9.43
N LEU A 106 3.15 39.70 8.40
CA LEU A 106 1.97 39.48 7.54
C LEU A 106 0.95 38.54 8.17
N LYS A 107 1.32 37.80 9.22
CA LYS A 107 0.41 36.84 9.87
C LYS A 107 -0.89 37.49 10.38
N PRO A 108 -0.87 38.64 11.07
CA PRO A 108 -2.10 39.35 11.44
C PRO A 108 -2.96 39.77 10.24
N CYS A 109 -2.33 40.16 9.11
CA CYS A 109 -3.06 40.51 7.89
C CYS A 109 -3.75 39.28 7.28
N ILE A 110 -3.08 38.13 7.26
CA ILE A 110 -3.66 36.85 6.82
C ILE A 110 -4.78 36.41 7.77
N ASP A 111 -4.58 36.52 9.07
CA ASP A 111 -5.57 36.17 10.09
C ASP A 111 -6.80 37.11 10.04
N CYS A 112 -6.64 38.36 9.58
CA CYS A 112 -7.72 39.33 9.41
C CYS A 112 -8.46 39.18 8.07
N CYS A 113 -7.75 38.94 6.96
CA CYS A 113 -8.35 38.95 5.63
C CYS A 113 -8.70 37.56 5.10
N ILE A 114 -7.81 36.58 5.29
CA ILE A 114 -7.94 35.24 4.67
C ILE A 114 -8.76 34.31 5.57
N LYS A 115 -8.48 34.31 6.88
CA LYS A 115 -9.19 33.46 7.83
C LYS A 115 -10.72 33.64 7.82
N PRO A 116 -11.30 34.86 7.78
CA PRO A 116 -12.75 34.99 7.69
C PRO A 116 -13.30 34.59 6.31
N CYS A 117 -12.59 34.88 5.22
CA CYS A 117 -13.02 34.48 3.87
C CYS A 117 -13.06 32.95 3.72
N THR A 118 -12.01 32.24 4.17
CA THR A 118 -11.98 30.78 4.14
C THR A 118 -13.04 30.18 5.08
N GLY A 119 -13.28 30.79 6.24
CA GLY A 119 -14.35 30.38 7.14
C GLY A 119 -15.73 30.52 6.49
N ALA A 120 -16.04 31.68 5.90
CA ALA A 120 -17.28 31.93 5.17
C ALA A 120 -17.46 30.95 4.00
N CYS A 121 -16.41 30.70 3.22
CA CYS A 121 -16.45 29.72 2.14
C CYS A 121 -16.68 28.30 2.65
N ALA A 122 -16.11 27.93 3.79
CA ALA A 122 -16.30 26.61 4.40
C ALA A 122 -17.75 26.38 4.85
N HIS A 123 -18.48 27.43 5.24
CA HIS A 123 -19.89 27.31 5.61
C HIS A 123 -20.78 26.83 4.45
N PHE A 124 -20.42 27.04 3.18
CA PHE A 124 -21.14 26.45 2.05
C PHE A 124 -21.10 24.92 2.05
N PHE A 125 -20.01 24.32 2.53
CA PHE A 125 -19.84 22.87 2.57
C PHE A 125 -20.52 22.21 3.77
N ILE A 126 -20.92 23.00 4.79
CA ILE A 126 -21.63 22.49 5.97
C ILE A 126 -23.02 21.95 5.62
N LEU A 127 -23.63 22.42 4.52
CA LEU A 127 -24.89 21.87 4.02
C LEU A 127 -24.78 20.38 3.62
N PHE A 128 -23.57 19.90 3.32
CA PHE A 128 -23.30 18.51 2.99
C PHE A 128 -22.76 17.70 4.17
N ALA A 129 -22.60 18.31 5.36
CA ALA A 129 -22.03 17.66 6.53
C ALA A 129 -23.09 16.85 7.30
N GLU A 130 -22.66 15.72 7.86
CA GLU A 130 -23.50 14.84 8.68
C GLU A 130 -23.88 15.52 10.03
N PRO A 131 -25.13 15.37 10.52
CA PRO A 131 -25.55 15.96 11.79
C PRO A 131 -24.71 15.43 12.96
N GLY A 132 -23.90 16.31 13.57
CA GLY A 132 -23.01 15.96 14.69
C GLY A 132 -21.56 16.41 14.52
N THR A 133 -21.18 16.95 13.35
CA THR A 133 -19.85 17.51 13.14
C THR A 133 -19.66 18.84 13.89
N ASP A 134 -18.64 18.91 14.76
CA ASP A 134 -18.20 20.15 15.44
C ASP A 134 -17.55 21.11 14.43
N ILE A 135 -18.38 21.92 13.79
CA ILE A 135 -17.99 22.92 12.77
C ILE A 135 -17.00 23.97 13.30
N ASP A 136 -17.07 24.28 14.59
CA ASP A 136 -16.22 25.28 15.25
C ASP A 136 -14.95 24.68 15.85
N ARG A 137 -14.64 23.41 15.56
CA ARG A 137 -13.49 22.71 16.16
C ARG A 137 -12.17 23.44 15.98
N TRP A 138 -11.98 24.08 14.84
CA TRP A 138 -10.75 24.79 14.47
C TRP A 138 -10.61 26.17 15.12
N ASN A 139 -11.68 26.70 15.73
CA ASN A 139 -11.65 27.99 16.42
C ASN A 139 -11.42 27.84 17.93
N LYS A 140 -11.48 26.60 18.46
CA LYS A 140 -11.18 26.35 19.86
C LYS A 140 -9.69 26.59 20.12
N PRO A 141 -9.31 27.39 21.14
CA PRO A 141 -7.91 27.62 21.46
C PRO A 141 -7.25 26.29 21.84
N VAL A 142 -6.10 25.98 21.25
CA VAL A 142 -5.30 24.82 21.65
C VAL A 142 -4.74 25.11 23.03
N ILE A 143 -5.41 24.63 24.08
CA ILE A 143 -4.93 24.71 25.45
C ILE A 143 -3.67 23.85 25.52
N LYS A 144 -2.49 24.49 25.48
CA LYS A 144 -1.23 23.83 25.81
C LYS A 144 -1.21 23.62 27.32
N THR A 145 -1.97 22.65 27.83
CA THR A 145 -1.79 22.21 29.21
C THR A 145 -0.33 21.75 29.33
N PRO A 146 0.48 22.31 30.24
CA PRO A 146 1.78 21.74 30.49
C PRO A 146 1.56 20.28 30.89
N VAL A 147 2.20 19.35 30.18
CA VAL A 147 2.20 17.94 30.60
C VAL A 147 2.80 17.93 31.99
N ARG A 148 1.94 17.79 33.01
CA ARG A 148 2.41 17.61 34.39
C ARG A 148 3.30 16.37 34.33
N ARG A 149 4.61 16.55 34.52
CA ARG A 149 5.54 15.43 34.63
C ARG A 149 5.06 14.59 35.81
N VAL A 150 4.36 13.49 35.52
CA VAL A 150 3.99 12.52 36.53
C VAL A 150 5.32 11.99 37.07
N ARG A 151 5.68 12.38 38.29
CA ARG A 151 6.72 11.66 39.02
C ARG A 151 6.15 10.29 39.30
N ILE A 152 6.56 9.29 38.53
CA ILE A 152 6.30 7.89 38.86
C ILE A 152 7.04 7.65 40.16
N ASN A 153 6.30 7.64 41.26
CA ASN A 153 6.84 7.29 42.56
C ASN A 153 7.10 5.79 42.52
N ARG A 154 8.35 5.39 42.25
CA ARG A 154 8.76 3.97 42.19
C ARG A 154 8.42 3.21 43.48
N ASP A 155 8.22 3.94 44.57
CA ASP A 155 7.99 3.40 45.91
C ASP A 155 6.50 3.26 46.26
N SER A 156 5.59 3.63 45.36
CA SER A 156 4.18 3.30 45.53
C SER A 156 3.96 1.86 45.06
N PRO A 157 3.61 0.90 45.95
CA PRO A 157 3.37 -0.46 45.53
C PRO A 157 2.12 -0.49 44.68
N VAL A 158 2.31 -0.53 43.36
CA VAL A 158 1.23 -0.82 42.42
C VAL A 158 0.81 -2.26 42.71
N PRO A 159 -0.48 -2.55 42.94
CA PRO A 159 -0.93 -3.93 43.10
C PRO A 159 -0.69 -4.67 41.79
N VAL A 160 0.41 -5.42 41.72
CA VAL A 160 0.73 -6.29 40.58
C VAL A 160 -0.27 -7.44 40.64
N LYS A 161 -1.31 -7.38 39.81
CA LYS A 161 -2.19 -8.52 39.57
C LYS A 161 -1.35 -9.61 38.91
N ARG A 162 -0.86 -10.57 39.71
CA ARG A 162 -0.13 -11.75 39.21
C ARG A 162 -1.11 -12.61 38.41
N THR A 163 -1.20 -12.39 37.11
CA THR A 163 -1.75 -13.42 36.22
C THR A 163 -0.78 -14.61 36.24
N PRO A 164 -1.26 -15.86 36.34
CA PRO A 164 -0.41 -17.04 36.22
C PRO A 164 0.34 -16.95 34.90
N VAL A 165 1.67 -16.79 34.97
CA VAL A 165 2.52 -16.77 33.78
C VAL A 165 2.53 -18.20 33.24
N PRO A 166 2.12 -18.44 31.99
CA PRO A 166 2.19 -19.78 31.39
C PRO A 166 3.64 -20.26 31.40
N ALA A 167 3.84 -21.57 31.57
CA ALA A 167 5.17 -22.16 31.62
C ALA A 167 6.02 -21.67 30.43
N PRO A 168 7.28 -21.26 30.65
CA PRO A 168 8.10 -20.65 29.61
C PRO A 168 8.23 -21.60 28.43
N THR A 169 7.89 -21.10 27.24
CA THR A 169 8.00 -21.88 26.00
C THR A 169 9.48 -21.99 25.64
N ALA A 170 9.88 -23.05 24.91
CA ALA A 170 11.27 -23.23 24.49
C ALA A 170 11.84 -22.00 23.74
N GLU A 171 10.97 -21.26 23.05
CA GLU A 171 11.31 -20.00 22.37
C GLU A 171 11.72 -18.90 23.35
N ASP A 172 11.03 -18.76 24.48
CA ASP A 172 11.32 -17.75 25.50
C ASP A 172 12.67 -18.01 26.19
N LEU A 173 12.99 -19.30 26.41
CA LEU A 173 14.29 -19.74 26.94
C LEU A 173 15.42 -19.45 25.94
N PHE A 174 15.20 -19.75 24.66
CA PHE A 174 16.19 -19.51 23.62
C PHE A 174 16.45 -18.01 23.41
N LEU A 175 15.40 -17.19 23.41
CA LEU A 175 15.51 -15.72 23.34
C LEU A 175 16.23 -15.15 24.56
N GLY A 176 15.92 -15.67 25.75
CA GLY A 176 16.61 -15.34 26.99
C GLY A 176 18.12 -15.64 26.88
N GLN A 177 18.47 -16.83 26.39
CA GLN A 177 19.87 -17.26 26.24
C GLN A 177 20.63 -16.42 25.19
N LYS A 178 19.99 -16.07 24.06
CA LYS A 178 20.56 -15.15 23.06
C LYS A 178 20.81 -13.75 23.64
N SER A 179 19.87 -13.23 24.43
CA SER A 179 20.02 -11.91 25.05
C SER A 179 21.16 -11.87 26.07
N GLN A 180 21.38 -12.97 26.81
CA GLN A 180 22.50 -13.11 27.74
C GLN A 180 23.83 -13.24 27.01
N MET A 181 23.88 -14.03 25.94
CA MET A 181 25.08 -14.15 25.10
C MET A 181 25.46 -12.81 24.46
N ALA A 182 24.51 -12.04 23.94
CA ALA A 182 24.76 -10.71 23.40
C ALA A 182 25.35 -9.76 24.46
N ARG A 183 24.83 -9.79 25.68
CA ARG A 183 25.33 -8.95 26.79
C ARG A 183 26.72 -9.37 27.26
N SER A 184 27.03 -10.66 27.27
CA SER A 184 28.36 -11.16 27.63
C SER A 184 29.42 -10.79 26.57
N VAL A 185 29.09 -10.93 25.29
CA VAL A 185 29.96 -10.48 24.18
C VAL A 185 30.19 -8.97 24.27
N GLN A 186 29.13 -8.20 24.52
CA GLN A 186 29.23 -6.75 24.64
C GLN A 186 30.05 -6.28 25.86
N ARG A 187 30.10 -7.07 26.95
CA ARG A 187 31.02 -6.81 28.07
C ARG A 187 32.46 -7.16 27.75
N GLN A 188 32.70 -8.24 27.00
CA GLN A 188 34.04 -8.66 26.58
C GLN A 188 34.68 -7.67 25.59
N MET A 189 33.88 -7.01 24.75
CA MET A 189 34.34 -5.98 23.81
C MET A 189 34.65 -4.61 24.46
N MET A 190 34.31 -4.41 25.73
CA MET A 190 34.57 -3.15 26.45
C MET A 190 35.76 -3.23 27.42
N LEU A 191 36.62 -4.25 27.27
CA LEU A 191 37.94 -4.39 27.89
C LEU A 191 39.02 -4.28 26.81
#